data_AF-A0A897NBZ6-F1
#
_entry.id   AF-A0A897NBZ6-F1
#
_cell.length_a   1.000
_cell.length_b   1.000
_cell.length_c   1.000
_cell.angle_alpha   90.00
_cell.angle_beta   90.00
_cell.angle_gamma   90.00
#
_symmetry.space_group_name_H-M   'P 1'
#
loop_
_entity.id
_entity.type
_entity.pdbx_description
1 polymer ?
#
loop_
_entity_poly.entity_id
_entity_poly.type
_entity_poly.pdbx_seq_one_letter_code
_entity_poly.pdbx_strand_id
1 'polypeptide(L)'
;MGEEATKTIQTRLHIASGERSWLHDARLASREIFNQTIRFKQQGYNRTEIQKEVDRDDFLRNNKCAVVSKALQTWKSYQSLLDWWREQDDPDGGKPTPPSTDKSGSYPLVMAHTEGYRLTVDDDTNRVQVRISPKPYKKVKGHLRGEPDAMDELRDAITSDEVDVGQAELLSRKSKIFDESSKCSALRDTAMACTTYTSRSHASSTCPNPTPLILWSA
;
A
#
# COMPACT_ATOMS: atom_id res chain seq x y z
N MET A 1 -7.75 -19.22 -19.27
CA MET A 1 -8.06 -18.41 -18.08
C MET A 1 -7.37 -17.08 -18.29
N GLY A 2 -8.11 -16.00 -18.57
CA GLY A 2 -7.51 -14.67 -18.64
C GLY A 2 -7.08 -14.25 -17.24
N GLU A 3 -5.93 -13.60 -17.11
CA GLU A 3 -5.52 -12.98 -15.85
C GLU A 3 -6.57 -11.98 -15.40
N GLU A 4 -6.86 -11.98 -14.11
CA GLU A 4 -7.79 -11.04 -13.47
C GLU A 4 -7.21 -9.62 -13.60
N ALA A 5 -7.85 -8.78 -14.43
CA ALA A 5 -7.33 -7.45 -14.72
C ALA A 5 -7.34 -6.61 -13.44
N THR A 6 -6.15 -6.20 -13.00
CA THR A 6 -5.98 -5.36 -11.82
C THR A 6 -5.53 -3.97 -12.24
N LYS A 7 -6.21 -2.94 -11.77
CA LYS A 7 -5.87 -1.54 -12.08
C LYS A 7 -5.63 -0.73 -10.82
N THR A 8 -4.62 0.13 -10.87
CA THR A 8 -4.26 1.03 -9.77
C THR A 8 -4.54 2.48 -10.15
N ILE A 9 -5.34 3.15 -9.33
CA ILE A 9 -5.68 4.56 -9.52
C ILE A 9 -4.89 5.41 -8.53
N GLN A 10 -4.19 6.42 -9.05
CA GLN A 10 -3.44 7.37 -8.22
C GLN A 10 -4.28 8.62 -7.96
N THR A 11 -4.52 8.91 -6.69
CA THR A 11 -5.29 10.09 -6.27
C THR A 11 -4.55 10.91 -5.23
N ARG A 12 -4.91 12.18 -5.13
CA ARG A 12 -4.53 13.07 -4.03
C ARG A 12 -5.59 12.97 -2.94
N LEU A 13 -5.15 12.82 -1.70
CA LEU A 13 -6.01 12.87 -0.52
C LEU A 13 -6.15 14.31 -0.04
N HIS A 14 -7.39 14.80 0.02
CA HIS A 14 -7.74 16.02 0.73
C HIS A 14 -8.32 15.66 2.10
N ILE A 15 -7.72 16.14 3.18
CA ILE A 15 -8.16 15.86 4.55
C ILE A 15 -9.12 16.95 5.01
N ALA A 16 -10.35 16.56 5.32
CA ALA A 16 -11.41 17.45 5.82
C ALA A 16 -11.49 17.44 7.36
N SER A 17 -11.25 16.29 8.01
CA SER A 17 -11.24 16.19 9.48
C SER A 17 -10.35 15.05 9.99
N GLY A 18 -10.01 15.11 11.29
CA GLY A 18 -9.06 14.21 11.93
C GLY A 18 -7.62 14.74 11.87
N GLU A 19 -6.75 14.24 12.74
CA GLU A 19 -5.38 14.76 12.84
C GLU A 19 -4.46 14.12 11.79
N ARG A 20 -3.72 14.98 11.08
CA ARG A 20 -2.71 14.53 10.09
C ARG A 20 -1.54 13.78 10.73
N SER A 21 -1.23 14.08 11.99
CA SER A 21 -0.22 13.39 12.81
C SER A 21 -0.51 11.89 12.88
N TRP A 22 -1.77 11.47 13.01
CA TRP A 22 -2.12 10.06 13.08
C TRP A 22 -1.73 9.28 11.82
N LEU A 23 -1.87 9.89 10.64
CA LEU A 23 -1.42 9.29 9.37
C LEU A 23 0.11 9.25 9.27
N HIS A 24 0.80 10.26 9.82
CA HIS A 24 2.24 10.27 9.87
C HIS A 24 2.79 9.17 10.79
N ASP A 25 2.30 9.08 12.01
CA ASP A 25 2.72 8.06 12.98
C ASP A 25 2.43 6.65 12.47
N ALA A 26 1.27 6.43 11.86
CA ALA A 26 0.91 5.14 11.28
C ALA A 26 1.89 4.71 10.17
N ARG A 27 2.44 5.66 9.41
CA ARG A 27 3.47 5.40 8.40
C ARG A 27 4.85 5.12 9.00
N LEU A 28 5.16 5.70 10.16
CA LEU A 28 6.37 5.34 10.92
C LEU A 28 6.24 3.93 11.50
N ALA A 29 5.11 3.61 12.12
CA ALA A 29 4.82 2.25 12.59
C ALA A 29 4.87 1.23 11.44
N SER A 30 4.34 1.59 10.26
CA SER A 30 4.45 0.76 9.04
C SER A 30 5.91 0.48 8.65
N ARG A 31 6.82 1.47 8.79
CA ARG A 31 8.25 1.27 8.54
C ARG A 31 8.85 0.26 9.51
N GLU A 32 8.53 0.40 10.79
CA GLU A 32 9.07 -0.48 11.81
C GLU A 32 8.60 -1.92 11.60
N ILE A 33 7.31 -2.13 11.33
CA ILE A 33 6.75 -3.46 11.01
C ILE A 33 7.41 -4.04 9.76
N PHE A 34 7.60 -3.24 8.71
CA PHE A 34 8.29 -3.67 7.50
C PHE A 34 9.72 -4.12 7.80
N ASN A 35 10.50 -3.28 8.50
CA ASN A 35 11.90 -3.58 8.83
C ASN A 35 11.99 -4.85 9.70
N GLN A 36 11.14 -4.99 10.72
CA GLN A 36 11.07 -6.19 11.57
C GLN A 36 10.69 -7.43 10.76
N THR A 37 9.69 -7.32 9.87
CA THR A 37 9.28 -8.43 8.99
C THR A 37 10.44 -8.91 8.13
N ILE A 38 11.20 -8.01 7.50
CA ILE A 38 12.36 -8.39 6.69
C ILE A 38 13.45 -9.04 7.55
N ARG A 39 13.75 -8.51 8.75
CA ARG A 39 14.73 -9.11 9.67
C ARG A 39 14.33 -10.53 10.07
N PHE A 40 13.10 -10.75 10.50
CA PHE A 40 12.61 -12.08 10.84
C PHE A 40 12.60 -13.01 9.63
N LYS A 41 12.26 -12.48 8.45
CA LYS A 41 12.29 -13.28 7.23
C LYS A 41 13.71 -13.73 6.86
N GLN A 42 14.70 -12.87 7.04
CA GLN A 42 16.13 -13.21 6.90
C GLN A 42 16.60 -14.26 7.91
N GLN A 43 15.99 -14.30 9.10
CA GLN A 43 16.24 -15.30 10.13
C GLN A 43 15.49 -16.62 9.90
N GLY A 44 14.73 -16.75 8.80
CA GLY A 44 14.03 -17.98 8.44
C GLY A 44 12.60 -18.09 8.95
N TYR A 45 12.06 -17.07 9.60
CA TYR A 45 10.70 -17.11 10.15
C TYR A 45 9.66 -17.20 9.03
N ASN A 46 8.59 -17.95 9.30
CA ASN A 46 7.43 -18.03 8.43
C ASN A 46 6.45 -16.88 8.70
N ARG A 47 5.46 -16.70 7.81
CA ARG A 47 4.50 -15.59 7.88
C ARG A 47 3.75 -15.54 9.22
N THR A 48 3.33 -16.69 9.73
CA THR A 48 2.53 -16.78 10.95
C THR A 48 3.34 -16.40 12.18
N GLU A 49 4.61 -16.82 12.25
CA GLU A 49 5.53 -16.43 13.31
C GLU A 49 5.79 -14.93 13.28
N ILE A 50 6.11 -14.38 12.09
CA ILE A 50 6.32 -12.95 11.90
C ILE A 50 5.11 -12.14 12.38
N GLN A 51 3.90 -12.55 12.00
CA GLN A 51 2.68 -11.85 12.40
C GLN A 51 2.46 -11.81 13.91
N LYS A 52 2.90 -12.84 14.65
CA LYS A 52 2.85 -12.86 16.12
C LYS A 52 3.89 -11.93 16.73
N GLU A 53 5.11 -11.92 16.18
CA GLU A 53 6.22 -11.12 16.72
C GLU A 53 6.07 -9.61 16.44
N VAL A 54 5.48 -9.24 15.30
CA VAL A 54 5.24 -7.83 14.92
C VAL A 54 3.89 -7.30 15.44
N ASP A 55 3.19 -8.08 16.27
CA ASP A 55 1.89 -7.70 16.79
C ASP A 55 2.00 -6.51 17.76
N ARG A 56 1.18 -5.48 17.55
CA ARG A 56 1.17 -4.24 18.36
C ARG A 56 -0.24 -3.71 18.58
N ASP A 57 -0.61 -3.41 19.82
CA ASP A 57 -1.98 -3.00 20.16
C ASP A 57 -2.36 -1.60 19.64
N ASP A 58 -1.37 -0.76 19.35
CA ASP A 58 -1.55 0.61 18.88
C ASP A 58 -1.71 0.73 17.35
N PHE A 59 -1.64 -0.39 16.63
CA PHE A 59 -1.77 -0.47 15.18
C PHE A 59 -2.86 -1.47 14.78
N LEU A 60 -3.74 -1.09 13.85
CA LEU A 60 -4.84 -1.96 13.44
C LEU A 60 -4.32 -3.29 12.90
N ARG A 61 -4.90 -4.39 13.38
CA ARG A 61 -4.56 -5.77 12.98
C ARG A 61 -4.46 -5.95 11.47
N ASN A 62 -5.39 -5.35 10.73
CA ASN A 62 -5.47 -5.56 9.29
C ASN A 62 -4.43 -4.72 8.54
N ASN A 63 -4.09 -3.53 9.06
CA ASN A 63 -2.98 -2.75 8.54
C ASN A 63 -1.64 -3.45 8.83
N LYS A 64 -1.46 -4.09 10.01
CA LYS A 64 -0.29 -4.95 10.30
C LYS A 64 -0.16 -6.05 9.25
N CYS A 65 -1.22 -6.82 9.05
CA CYS A 65 -1.24 -7.91 8.07
C CYS A 65 -0.91 -7.44 6.65
N ALA A 66 -1.44 -6.28 6.25
CA ALA A 66 -1.17 -5.70 4.93
C ALA A 66 0.30 -5.28 4.77
N VAL A 67 0.89 -4.65 5.79
CA VAL A 67 2.32 -4.27 5.79
C VAL A 67 3.22 -5.52 5.77
N VAL A 68 2.91 -6.54 6.58
CA VAL A 68 3.62 -7.84 6.58
C VAL A 68 3.54 -8.50 5.20
N SER A 69 2.37 -8.54 4.57
CA SER A 69 2.21 -9.04 3.21
C SER A 69 3.12 -8.31 2.21
N LYS A 70 3.11 -6.97 2.22
CA LYS A 70 3.94 -6.16 1.33
C LYS A 70 5.43 -6.40 1.56
N ALA A 71 5.86 -6.54 2.81
CA ALA A 71 7.25 -6.84 3.15
C ALA A 71 7.68 -8.22 2.65
N LEU A 72 6.86 -9.25 2.87
CA LEU A 72 7.15 -10.60 2.37
C LEU A 72 7.14 -10.67 0.84
N GLN A 73 6.26 -9.93 0.18
CA GLN A 73 6.26 -9.79 -1.27
C GLN A 73 7.55 -9.14 -1.76
N THR A 74 7.98 -8.06 -1.11
CA THR A 74 9.25 -7.38 -1.42
C THR A 74 10.44 -8.32 -1.28
N TRP A 75 10.45 -9.16 -0.23
CA TRP A 75 11.46 -10.20 -0.06
C TRP A 75 11.43 -11.24 -1.19
N LYS A 76 10.24 -11.71 -1.58
CA LYS A 76 10.08 -12.66 -2.69
C LYS A 76 10.61 -12.08 -4.01
N SER A 77 10.24 -10.83 -4.33
CA SER A 77 10.73 -10.13 -5.52
C SER A 77 12.26 -9.99 -5.51
N TYR A 78 12.84 -9.66 -4.36
CA TYR A 78 14.30 -9.64 -4.20
C TYR A 78 14.94 -11.00 -4.48
N GLN A 79 14.38 -12.10 -3.96
CA GLN A 79 14.91 -13.43 -4.22
C GLN A 79 14.82 -13.81 -5.69
N SER A 80 13.68 -13.58 -6.34
CA SER A 80 13.53 -13.83 -7.78
C SER A 80 14.53 -13.02 -8.61
N LEU A 81 14.76 -11.75 -8.26
CA LEU A 81 15.75 -10.92 -8.94
C LEU A 81 17.18 -11.41 -8.70
N LEU A 82 17.50 -11.86 -7.49
CA LEU A 82 18.81 -12.40 -7.15
C LEU A 82 19.08 -13.72 -7.88
N ASP A 83 18.08 -14.60 -7.97
CA ASP A 83 18.19 -15.87 -8.67
C ASP A 83 18.38 -15.64 -10.17
N TRP A 84 17.56 -14.77 -10.77
CA TRP A 84 17.75 -14.33 -12.16
C TRP A 84 19.16 -13.76 -12.40
N TRP A 85 19.66 -12.90 -11.51
CA TRP A 85 21.00 -12.31 -11.63
C TRP A 85 22.11 -13.36 -11.56
N ARG A 86 21.95 -14.42 -10.75
CA ARG A 86 22.92 -15.53 -10.64
C ARG A 86 22.95 -16.44 -11.86
N GLU A 87 21.85 -16.50 -12.60
CA GLU A 87 21.72 -17.28 -13.83
C GLU A 87 22.34 -16.57 -15.05
N GLN A 88 22.70 -15.29 -14.93
CA GLN A 88 23.40 -14.55 -15.98
C GLN A 88 24.91 -14.79 -15.92
N ASP A 89 25.53 -15.04 -17.07
CA ASP A 89 26.99 -15.21 -17.17
C ASP A 89 27.76 -13.89 -17.01
N ASP A 90 27.19 -12.76 -17.46
CA ASP A 90 27.76 -11.41 -17.33
C ASP A 90 26.63 -10.36 -17.24
N PRO A 91 25.98 -10.19 -16.07
CA PRO A 91 24.87 -9.26 -15.93
C PRO A 91 25.37 -7.80 -15.98
N ASP A 92 24.81 -7.00 -16.88
CA ASP A 92 25.05 -5.55 -17.02
C ASP A 92 24.66 -4.70 -15.77
N GLY A 93 24.23 -5.34 -14.68
CA GLY A 93 23.77 -4.71 -13.46
C GLY A 93 24.47 -5.23 -12.20
N GLY A 94 24.64 -4.34 -11.21
CA GLY A 94 25.16 -4.71 -9.90
C GLY A 94 24.28 -5.75 -9.20
N LYS A 95 24.91 -6.61 -8.39
CA LYS A 95 24.21 -7.63 -7.60
C LYS A 95 23.07 -7.01 -6.78
N PRO A 96 21.83 -7.56 -6.87
CA PRO A 96 20.72 -7.07 -6.07
C PRO A 96 21.05 -7.08 -4.57
N THR A 97 20.75 -5.97 -3.90
CA THR A 97 20.87 -5.86 -2.44
C THR A 97 19.55 -6.22 -1.76
N PRO A 98 19.59 -6.90 -0.59
CA PRO A 98 18.36 -7.20 0.14
C PRO A 98 17.64 -5.91 0.57
N PRO A 99 16.33 -5.98 0.83
CA PRO A 99 15.59 -4.83 1.36
C PRO A 99 16.23 -4.34 2.67
N SER A 100 16.51 -3.04 2.73
CA SER A 100 17.12 -2.42 3.91
C SER A 100 16.18 -2.52 5.12
N THR A 101 16.77 -2.84 6.28
CA THR A 101 16.06 -3.01 7.56
C THR A 101 16.42 -1.94 8.60
N ASP A 102 17.29 -1.01 8.23
CA ASP A 102 17.82 0.09 9.03
C ASP A 102 17.31 1.46 8.58
N LYS A 103 16.58 1.51 7.44
CA LYS A 103 15.90 2.72 6.98
C LYS A 103 14.94 3.25 8.04
N SER A 104 15.12 4.52 8.40
CA SER A 104 14.20 5.28 9.22
C SER A 104 13.26 6.12 8.37
N GLY A 105 12.22 6.68 9.00
CA GLY A 105 11.23 7.53 8.34
C GLY A 105 10.03 6.78 7.78
N SER A 106 9.09 7.53 7.17
CA SER A 106 7.80 7.00 6.76
C SER A 106 7.92 5.87 5.72
N TYR A 107 7.12 4.83 5.89
CA TYR A 107 6.81 3.82 4.88
C TYR A 107 5.36 3.99 4.43
N PRO A 108 4.96 3.54 3.22
CA PRO A 108 3.56 3.52 2.82
C PRO A 108 2.69 2.86 3.89
N LEU A 109 1.58 3.51 4.25
CA LEU A 109 0.57 2.88 5.09
C LEU A 109 -0.34 2.07 4.17
N VAL A 110 -0.22 0.74 4.25
CA VAL A 110 -1.00 -0.22 3.45
C VAL A 110 -2.26 -0.59 4.20
N MET A 111 -3.41 -0.54 3.55
CA MET A 111 -4.71 -0.71 4.17
C MET A 111 -5.64 -1.52 3.26
N ALA A 112 -6.44 -2.40 3.86
CA ALA A 112 -7.50 -3.11 3.16
C ALA A 112 -8.81 -2.28 3.14
N HIS A 113 -9.57 -2.39 2.06
CA HIS A 113 -10.86 -1.74 1.93
C HIS A 113 -11.86 -2.26 2.99
N THR A 114 -12.81 -1.41 3.37
CA THR A 114 -13.82 -1.57 4.43
C THR A 114 -13.29 -1.62 5.87
N GLU A 115 -12.02 -2.00 6.06
CA GLU A 115 -11.38 -2.15 7.38
C GLU A 115 -10.44 -0.97 7.71
N GLY A 116 -9.31 -0.87 7.00
CA GLY A 116 -8.29 0.16 7.20
C GLY A 116 -8.67 1.48 6.54
N TYR A 117 -9.37 1.42 5.41
CA TYR A 117 -9.99 2.57 4.77
C TYR A 117 -11.36 2.20 4.18
N ARG A 118 -12.18 3.20 3.90
CA ARG A 118 -13.45 3.02 3.19
C ARG A 118 -13.64 4.17 2.22
N LEU A 119 -14.11 3.84 1.01
CA LEU A 119 -14.54 4.80 0.01
C LEU A 119 -16.05 4.79 -0.11
N THR A 120 -16.63 5.96 -0.34
CA THR A 120 -18.05 6.14 -0.64
C THR A 120 -18.20 7.29 -1.64
N VAL A 121 -19.13 7.18 -2.57
CA VAL A 121 -19.49 8.31 -3.43
C VAL A 121 -20.52 9.17 -2.68
N ASP A 122 -20.33 10.49 -2.73
CA ASP A 122 -21.24 11.49 -2.17
C ASP A 122 -22.19 11.95 -3.28
N ASP A 123 -23.48 11.63 -3.15
CA ASP A 123 -24.48 11.86 -4.20
C ASP A 123 -24.70 13.35 -4.50
N ASP A 124 -24.54 14.22 -3.50
CA ASP A 124 -24.76 15.67 -3.63
C ASP A 124 -23.60 16.37 -4.36
N THR A 125 -22.36 15.97 -4.05
CA THR A 125 -21.15 16.64 -4.55
C THR A 125 -20.43 15.86 -5.64
N ASN A 126 -20.88 14.63 -5.92
CA ASN A 126 -20.23 13.65 -6.78
C ASN A 126 -18.74 13.43 -6.43
N ARG A 127 -18.37 13.57 -5.15
CA ARG A 127 -17.00 13.38 -4.66
C ARG A 127 -16.83 11.99 -4.07
N VAL A 128 -15.67 11.40 -4.31
CA VAL A 128 -15.28 10.17 -3.61
C VAL A 128 -14.78 10.54 -2.21
N GLN A 129 -15.60 10.29 -1.21
CA GLN A 129 -15.27 10.44 0.20
C GLN A 129 -14.41 9.28 0.65
N VAL A 130 -13.49 9.56 1.58
CA VAL A 130 -12.60 8.57 2.16
C VAL A 130 -12.58 8.70 3.68
N ARG A 131 -12.68 7.54 4.33
CA ARG A 131 -12.48 7.39 5.77
C ARG A 131 -11.31 6.45 6.02
N ILE A 132 -10.24 6.97 6.60
CA ILE A 132 -9.03 6.21 6.96
C ILE A 132 -9.03 5.95 8.47
N SER A 133 -8.71 4.72 8.86
CA SER A 133 -8.52 4.30 10.25
C SER A 133 -7.02 3.98 10.46
N PRO A 134 -6.16 4.97 10.77
CA PRO A 134 -4.73 4.71 10.91
C PRO A 134 -4.36 3.98 12.20
N LYS A 135 -5.13 4.20 13.28
CA LYS A 135 -4.94 3.64 14.63
C LYS A 135 -6.31 3.28 15.23
N PRO A 136 -6.38 2.40 16.24
CA PRO A 136 -7.63 2.16 16.98
C PRO A 136 -8.30 3.46 17.43
N TYR A 137 -9.62 3.56 17.23
CA TYR A 137 -10.46 4.71 17.61
C TYR A 137 -10.10 6.06 16.95
N LYS A 138 -9.06 6.12 16.10
CA LYS A 138 -8.66 7.33 15.38
C LYS A 138 -9.15 7.25 13.94
N LYS A 139 -9.84 8.29 13.47
CA LYS A 139 -10.43 8.35 12.13
C LYS A 139 -10.01 9.65 11.46
N VAL A 140 -9.56 9.55 10.22
CA VAL A 140 -9.31 10.70 9.34
C VAL A 140 -10.32 10.63 8.20
N LYS A 141 -11.01 11.73 7.94
CA LYS A 141 -12.00 11.83 6.86
C LYS A 141 -11.59 12.90 5.87
N GLY A 142 -12.02 12.71 4.63
CA GLY A 142 -11.73 13.63 3.55
C GLY A 142 -12.29 13.13 2.24
N HIS A 143 -11.73 13.61 1.14
CA HIS A 143 -12.12 13.20 -0.20
C HIS A 143 -10.91 13.05 -1.11
N LEU A 144 -11.07 12.23 -2.14
CA LEU A 144 -10.06 12.01 -3.17
C LEU A 144 -10.19 13.05 -4.28
N ARG A 145 -9.05 13.43 -4.86
CA ARG A 145 -8.95 14.31 -6.01
C ARG A 145 -7.97 13.71 -7.01
N GLY A 146 -8.38 13.58 -8.26
CA GLY A 146 -7.57 12.98 -9.30
C GLY A 146 -7.85 13.65 -10.64
N GLU A 147 -7.28 13.06 -11.68
CA GLU A 147 -7.67 13.33 -13.06
C GLU A 147 -9.13 12.84 -13.28
N PRO A 148 -9.97 13.56 -14.04
CA PRO A 148 -11.38 13.22 -14.23
C PRO A 148 -11.65 11.77 -14.61
N ASP A 149 -10.98 11.22 -15.64
CA ASP A 149 -11.23 9.86 -16.11
C ASP A 149 -10.89 8.84 -15.01
N ALA A 150 -9.77 9.05 -14.32
CA ALA A 150 -9.37 8.25 -13.17
C ALA A 150 -10.36 8.34 -12.00
N MET A 151 -11.03 9.47 -11.81
CA MET A 151 -12.05 9.63 -10.78
C MET A 151 -13.41 9.03 -11.19
N ASP A 152 -13.76 9.05 -12.47
CA ASP A 152 -14.99 8.45 -12.98
C ASP A 152 -14.90 6.93 -12.87
N GLU A 153 -13.79 6.35 -13.32
CA GLU A 153 -13.52 4.91 -13.15
C GLU A 153 -13.53 4.49 -11.68
N LEU A 154 -12.96 5.33 -10.80
CA LEU A 154 -12.99 5.08 -9.36
C LEU A 154 -14.41 5.06 -8.80
N ARG A 155 -15.29 5.96 -9.25
CA ARG A 155 -16.69 5.99 -8.82
C ARG A 155 -17.42 4.75 -9.31
N ASP A 156 -17.27 4.42 -10.58
CA ASP A 156 -17.86 3.21 -11.18
C ASP A 156 -17.43 1.97 -10.42
N ALA A 157 -16.15 1.87 -10.05
CA ALA A 157 -15.63 0.75 -9.28
C ALA A 157 -16.14 0.68 -7.83
N ILE A 158 -16.52 1.82 -7.24
CA ILE A 158 -17.12 1.85 -5.89
C ILE A 158 -18.59 1.45 -5.93
N THR A 159 -19.31 1.78 -7.01
CA THR A 159 -20.75 1.54 -7.15
C THR A 159 -21.09 0.24 -7.87
N SER A 160 -20.15 -0.35 -8.60
CA SER A 160 -20.33 -1.60 -9.34
C SER A 160 -20.17 -2.83 -8.45
N ASP A 161 -20.97 -3.87 -8.73
CA ASP A 161 -20.83 -5.19 -8.11
C ASP A 161 -19.86 -6.12 -8.89
N GLU A 162 -19.34 -5.65 -10.04
CA GLU A 162 -18.47 -6.43 -10.94
C GLU A 162 -16.99 -6.40 -10.54
N VAL A 163 -16.57 -5.38 -9.80
CA VAL A 163 -15.19 -5.16 -9.37
C VAL A 163 -15.10 -5.03 -7.86
N ASP A 164 -14.03 -5.57 -7.28
CA ASP A 164 -13.76 -5.44 -5.86
C ASP A 164 -12.67 -4.39 -5.62
N VAL A 165 -12.99 -3.47 -4.73
CA VAL A 165 -12.05 -2.48 -4.21
C VAL A 165 -11.09 -3.16 -3.24
N GLY A 166 -9.82 -3.22 -3.60
CA GLY A 166 -8.79 -3.95 -2.88
C GLY A 166 -8.00 -3.08 -1.91
N GLN A 167 -6.67 -3.15 -2.01
CA GLN A 167 -5.78 -2.45 -1.08
C GLN A 167 -5.57 -0.99 -1.49
N ALA A 168 -5.32 -0.15 -0.49
CA ALA A 168 -4.85 1.20 -0.70
C ALA A 168 -3.52 1.47 0.01
N GLU A 169 -2.67 2.25 -0.65
CA GLU A 169 -1.41 2.73 -0.09
C GLU A 169 -1.44 4.24 0.09
N LEU A 170 -1.24 4.68 1.33
CA LEU A 170 -1.11 6.08 1.65
C LEU A 170 0.37 6.48 1.68
N LEU A 171 0.76 7.32 0.73
CA LEU A 171 2.11 7.77 0.48
C LEU A 171 2.31 9.22 0.94
N SER A 172 3.55 9.57 1.30
CA SER A 172 3.96 10.96 1.53
C SER A 172 4.63 11.50 0.27
N ARG A 173 4.34 12.72 -0.17
CA ARG A 173 5.19 13.35 -1.20
C ARG A 173 6.67 13.49 -0.78
N LYS A 174 6.99 13.36 0.52
CA LYS A 174 8.38 13.36 1.02
C LYS A 174 9.09 12.01 0.90
N SER A 175 8.40 10.91 0.60
CA SER A 175 9.09 9.63 0.33
C SER A 175 9.67 9.68 -1.08
N LYS A 176 10.94 10.11 -1.17
CA LYS A 176 11.80 9.86 -2.33
C LYS A 176 11.95 8.34 -2.49
N ILE A 177 11.07 7.73 -3.27
CA ILE A 177 11.40 6.58 -4.11
C ILE A 177 10.97 7.01 -5.51
N PHE A 178 11.74 7.92 -6.09
CA PHE A 178 11.85 8.21 -7.52
C PHE A 178 13.11 9.08 -7.64
N ASP A 179 14.21 8.44 -7.99
CA ASP A 179 15.26 9.06 -8.82
C ASP A 179 14.61 9.15 -10.22
N GLU A 180 14.55 10.26 -10.96
CA GLU A 180 15.62 11.17 -11.31
C GLU A 180 15.18 12.65 -11.35
N SER A 181 16.17 13.54 -11.15
CA SER A 181 16.20 14.94 -11.57
C SER A 181 15.35 15.97 -10.80
N SER A 182 16.04 16.65 -9.87
CA SER A 182 16.15 18.12 -9.76
C SER A 182 14.90 19.02 -9.85
N LYS A 183 14.73 19.76 -8.74
CA LYS A 183 14.13 21.11 -8.57
C LYS A 183 12.59 21.19 -8.56
N CYS A 184 12.03 21.13 -7.34
CA CYS A 184 10.98 22.08 -6.94
C CYS A 184 10.89 22.17 -5.41
N SER A 185 11.23 23.34 -4.89
CA SER A 185 11.00 23.74 -3.50
C SER A 185 9.52 24.02 -3.25
N ALA A 186 9.05 23.59 -2.07
CA ALA A 186 7.90 24.13 -1.35
C ALA A 186 6.48 23.90 -1.91
N LEU A 187 5.98 22.66 -1.80
CA LEU A 187 4.57 22.41 -1.43
C LEU A 187 4.52 21.22 -0.46
N ARG A 188 4.54 21.53 0.83
CA ARG A 188 4.54 20.56 1.92
C ARG A 188 3.15 19.90 2.02
N ASP A 189 3.17 18.57 2.05
CA ASP A 189 2.10 17.71 2.59
C ASP A 189 0.86 17.46 1.71
N THR A 190 1.06 16.86 0.53
CA THR A 190 -0.01 16.09 -0.14
C THR A 190 0.20 14.60 0.14
N ALA A 191 -0.85 13.93 0.59
CA ALA A 191 -0.88 12.47 0.66
C ALA A 191 -1.39 11.92 -0.67
N MET A 192 -0.74 10.87 -1.18
CA MET A 192 -1.20 10.16 -2.37
C MET A 192 -1.81 8.84 -1.93
N ALA A 193 -3.01 8.54 -2.41
CA ALA A 193 -3.67 7.26 -2.21
C ALA A 193 -3.65 6.51 -3.54
N CYS A 194 -2.96 5.38 -3.57
CA CYS A 194 -3.06 4.42 -4.67
C CYS A 194 -4.11 3.40 -4.26
N THR A 195 -5.18 3.22 -5.03
CA THR A 195 -6.17 2.17 -4.77
C THR A 195 -6.18 1.18 -5.90
N THR A 196 -6.14 -0.10 -5.55
CA THR A 196 -6.13 -1.22 -6.49
C THR A 196 -7.48 -1.90 -6.53
N TYR A 197 -7.99 -2.21 -7.72
CA TYR A 197 -9.25 -2.92 -7.94
C TYR A 197 -9.00 -4.16 -8.78
N THR A 198 -9.75 -5.22 -8.51
CA THR A 198 -9.65 -6.52 -9.20
C THR A 198 -11.05 -6.96 -9.62
N SER A 199 -11.21 -7.49 -10.85
CA SER A 199 -12.50 -8.07 -11.30
C SER A 199 -12.89 -9.23 -10.38
N ARG A 200 -14.17 -9.35 -9.99
CA ARG A 200 -14.56 -10.28 -8.93
C ARG A 200 -14.53 -11.75 -9.38
N SER A 201 -13.67 -12.57 -8.76
CA SER A 201 -13.85 -14.02 -8.61
C SER A 201 -13.98 -14.40 -7.13
N HIS A 202 -14.93 -15.27 -6.80
CA HIS A 202 -15.37 -15.55 -5.42
C HIS A 202 -14.21 -15.85 -4.45
N ALA A 203 -14.00 -15.02 -3.42
CA ALA A 203 -13.02 -15.27 -2.37
C ALA A 203 -13.63 -15.25 -0.95
N SER A 204 -13.28 -16.30 -0.22
CA SER A 204 -13.71 -16.71 1.13
C SER A 204 -13.19 -15.82 2.27
N SER A 205 -13.95 -15.82 3.37
CA SER A 205 -13.79 -15.03 4.60
C SER A 205 -12.63 -15.45 5.52
N THR A 206 -11.47 -15.78 4.96
CA THR A 206 -10.23 -15.94 5.73
C THR A 206 -9.17 -15.00 5.19
N CYS A 207 -8.30 -14.50 6.07
CA CYS A 207 -7.23 -13.51 5.78
C CYS A 207 -6.82 -13.55 4.30
N PRO A 208 -7.17 -12.55 3.48
CA PRO A 208 -7.01 -12.70 2.05
C PRO A 208 -5.54 -12.90 1.73
N ASN A 209 -5.22 -14.03 1.09
CA ASN A 209 -4.02 -14.12 0.27
C ASN A 209 -4.18 -13.03 -0.79
N PRO A 210 -3.31 -12.01 -0.85
CA PRO A 210 -3.32 -11.15 -2.01
C PRO A 210 -2.78 -11.98 -3.19
N THR A 211 -3.69 -12.44 -4.04
CA THR A 211 -3.38 -12.76 -5.44
C THR A 211 -2.86 -11.47 -6.08
N PRO A 212 -1.82 -11.57 -6.92
CA PRO A 212 -0.78 -10.58 -7.08
C PRO A 212 -1.17 -9.51 -8.09
N LEU A 213 -0.70 -8.25 -7.95
CA LEU A 213 -0.40 -7.39 -9.11
C LEU A 213 0.28 -6.09 -8.66
N ILE A 214 1.61 -6.06 -8.74
CA ILE A 214 2.35 -4.84 -9.05
C ILE A 214 2.97 -5.10 -10.43
N LEU A 215 2.21 -4.83 -11.48
CA LEU A 215 2.76 -4.65 -12.83
C LEU A 215 3.53 -3.33 -12.83
N TRP A 216 4.85 -3.41 -12.99
CA TRP A 216 5.61 -2.31 -13.59
C TRP A 216 5.61 -2.59 -15.09
N SER A 217 5.16 -1.63 -15.91
CA SER A 217 5.58 -1.59 -17.31
C SER A 217 6.77 -0.64 -17.42
N ALA A 218 7.68 -1.00 -18.32
CA ALA A 218 8.71 -0.13 -18.85
C ALA A 218 8.12 1.18 -19.42
#